data_AF-A0A7Y1UAS2-F1
#
_entry.id   AF-A0A7Y1UAS2-F1
#
_cell.length_a   1.000
_cell.length_b   1.000
_cell.length_c   1.000
_cell.angle_alpha   90.00
_cell.angle_beta   90.00
_cell.angle_gamma   90.00
#
_symmetry.space_group_name_H-M   'P 1'
#
loop_
_entity.id
_entity.type
_entity.pdbx_description
1 polymer ?
#
loop_
_entity_poly.entity_id
_entity_poly.type
_entity_poly.pdbx_seq_one_letter_code
_entity_poly.pdbx_strand_id
1 'polypeptide(L)'
;VFFRKQLNKAHHYFVQNQTSLQLLYKNKITQVSVSGDTRFDRVYQNLNNNNNIAGITDFKNGKNILLGGSTWPAEEKMLIELANSNFLDYKYIIAPHEISQKKIESLQKKLTVKSIKYSEIDGQNLSDINVLIMDNVGYLSSLYKYAKISVIGGGFGKGIHNILESAVFGAPTIFGPHYKKSKEAVDLVKREKAFSVKNLTDLQNILRELEENELIYEEVSEVNKNYIMENKGATSIIINQIKMDLGKH
;
A
#
# COMPACT_ATOMS: atom_id res chain seq x y z
N VAL A 1 6.26 -34.31 -2.84
CA VAL A 1 7.58 -35.00 -2.88
C VAL A 1 8.62 -34.21 -3.68
N PHE A 2 8.28 -33.65 -4.85
CA PHE A 2 9.21 -32.89 -5.71
C PHE A 2 9.86 -31.65 -5.02
N PHE A 3 9.07 -30.76 -4.43
CA PHE A 3 9.59 -29.56 -3.74
C PHE A 3 10.50 -29.88 -2.55
N ARG A 4 10.28 -31.01 -1.86
CA ARG A 4 11.06 -31.41 -0.68
C ARG A 4 12.52 -31.72 -1.00
N LYS A 5 12.80 -32.29 -2.18
CA LYS A 5 14.19 -32.54 -2.62
C LYS A 5 14.93 -31.25 -2.97
N GLN A 6 14.21 -30.25 -3.49
CA GLN A 6 14.81 -28.93 -3.76
C GLN A 6 15.16 -28.20 -2.47
N LEU A 7 14.42 -28.46 -1.38
CA LEU A 7 14.69 -27.80 -0.11
C LEU A 7 16.06 -28.19 0.51
N ASN A 8 16.64 -29.33 0.13
CA ASN A 8 17.96 -29.72 0.62
C ASN A 8 19.12 -29.05 -0.15
N LYS A 9 18.83 -28.25 -1.18
CA LYS A 9 19.85 -27.59 -2.01
C LYS A 9 20.25 -26.20 -1.50
N ALA A 10 19.50 -25.61 -0.58
CA ALA A 10 19.85 -24.32 0.01
C ALA A 10 20.78 -24.52 1.21
N HIS A 11 21.78 -23.64 1.31
CA HIS A 11 22.69 -23.61 2.45
C HIS A 11 22.00 -23.12 3.73
N HIS A 12 21.06 -22.16 3.60
CA HIS A 12 20.30 -21.61 4.72
C HIS A 12 18.94 -21.08 4.27
N TYR A 13 17.94 -21.17 5.12
CA TYR A 13 16.60 -20.62 4.92
C TYR A 13 16.35 -19.44 5.85
N PHE A 14 15.94 -18.32 5.28
CA PHE A 14 15.43 -17.18 6.05
C PHE A 14 13.92 -17.17 5.94
N VAL A 15 13.23 -17.29 7.08
CA VAL A 15 11.77 -17.33 7.13
C VAL A 15 11.21 -16.12 7.86
N GLN A 16 9.97 -15.77 7.52
CA GLN A 16 9.33 -14.56 8.06
C GLN A 16 8.77 -14.72 9.48
N ASN A 17 8.54 -15.95 9.95
CA ASN A 17 7.88 -16.19 11.23
C ASN A 17 8.23 -17.54 11.85
N GLN A 18 7.90 -17.68 13.13
CA GLN A 18 8.15 -18.88 13.93
C GLN A 18 7.40 -20.12 13.43
N THR A 19 6.19 -19.96 12.87
CA THR A 19 5.41 -21.07 12.32
C THR A 19 6.14 -21.73 11.15
N SER A 20 6.72 -20.93 10.25
CA SER A 20 7.54 -21.42 9.14
C SER A 20 8.82 -22.10 9.63
N LEU A 21 9.47 -21.57 10.67
CA LEU A 21 10.64 -22.20 11.31
C LEU A 21 10.28 -23.59 11.82
N GLN A 22 9.21 -23.70 12.61
CA GLN A 22 8.73 -24.95 13.18
C GLN A 22 8.35 -25.97 12.09
N LEU A 23 7.77 -25.51 10.98
CA LEU A 23 7.43 -26.36 9.85
C LEU A 23 8.68 -26.96 9.19
N LEU A 24 9.74 -26.18 9.00
CA LEU A 24 11.01 -26.66 8.45
C LEU A 24 11.72 -27.62 9.41
N TYR A 25 11.74 -27.32 10.72
CA TYR A 25 12.24 -28.24 11.75
C TYR A 25 11.51 -29.59 11.75
N LYS A 26 10.17 -29.60 11.69
CA LYS A 26 9.38 -30.83 11.55
C LYS A 26 9.75 -31.65 10.32
N ASN A 27 10.28 -31.01 9.29
CA ASN A 27 10.73 -31.65 8.05
C ASN A 27 12.23 -31.99 8.01
N LYS A 28 12.94 -31.85 9.14
CA LYS A 28 14.38 -32.10 9.32
C LYS A 28 15.28 -31.13 8.54
N ILE A 29 14.81 -29.91 8.30
CA ILE A 29 15.60 -28.81 7.74
C ILE A 29 15.93 -27.87 8.91
N THR A 30 17.18 -27.88 9.37
CA THR A 30 17.62 -27.17 10.58
C THR A 30 18.43 -25.91 10.28
N GLN A 31 18.94 -25.76 9.05
CA GLN A 31 19.62 -24.58 8.55
C GLN A 31 18.63 -23.43 8.26
N VAL A 32 17.95 -22.97 9.30
CA VAL A 32 16.89 -21.97 9.17
C VAL A 32 16.94 -20.95 10.29
N SER A 33 16.70 -19.69 9.95
CA SER A 33 16.57 -18.58 10.91
C SER A 33 15.30 -17.77 10.61
N VAL A 34 14.69 -17.23 11.66
CA VAL A 34 13.62 -16.23 11.50
C VAL A 34 14.27 -14.87 11.23
N SER A 35 14.14 -14.37 10.01
CA SER A 35 14.60 -13.03 9.65
C SER A 35 13.49 -11.99 9.73
N GLY A 36 12.23 -12.41 9.58
CA GLY A 36 11.15 -11.47 9.24
C GLY A 36 11.10 -11.19 7.74
N ASP A 37 10.41 -10.12 7.35
CA ASP A 37 10.14 -9.79 5.95
C ASP A 37 10.87 -8.52 5.50
N THR A 38 11.77 -8.67 4.51
CA THR A 38 12.56 -7.57 3.93
C THR A 38 11.71 -6.47 3.26
N ARG A 39 10.43 -6.71 2.97
CA ARG A 39 9.51 -5.67 2.46
C ARG A 39 9.39 -4.51 3.45
N PHE A 40 9.44 -4.76 4.75
CA PHE A 40 9.40 -3.72 5.78
C PHE A 40 10.64 -2.82 5.72
N ASP A 41 11.83 -3.41 5.58
CA ASP A 41 13.07 -2.65 5.38
C ASP A 41 13.00 -1.77 4.13
N ARG A 42 12.48 -2.33 3.02
CA ARG A 42 12.37 -1.61 1.75
C ARG A 42 11.42 -0.41 1.84
N VAL A 43 10.22 -0.58 2.40
CA VAL A 43 9.28 0.55 2.53
C VAL A 43 9.82 1.60 3.50
N TYR A 44 10.50 1.18 4.57
CA TYR A 44 11.14 2.09 5.51
C TYR A 44 12.25 2.93 4.85
N GLN A 45 13.07 2.32 4.00
CA GLN A 45 14.06 3.05 3.20
C GLN A 45 13.42 4.10 2.29
N ASN A 46 12.22 3.82 1.75
CA ASN A 46 11.51 4.79 0.90
C ASN A 46 11.11 6.07 1.63
N LEU A 47 10.96 6.06 2.97
CA LEU A 47 10.74 7.30 3.74
C LEU A 47 11.89 8.29 3.59
N ASN A 48 13.12 7.77 3.48
CA ASN A 48 14.33 8.57 3.39
C ASN A 48 14.67 8.96 1.95
N ASN A 49 13.94 8.43 0.96
CA ASN A 49 14.13 8.77 -0.44
C ASN A 49 13.36 10.07 -0.75
N ASN A 50 14.08 11.14 -1.07
CA ASN A 50 13.51 12.43 -1.48
C ASN A 50 12.93 12.41 -2.92
N ASN A 51 12.32 11.31 -3.32
CA ASN A 51 11.68 11.18 -4.63
C ASN A 51 10.37 11.99 -4.64
N ASN A 52 10.48 13.29 -4.80
CA ASN A 52 9.35 14.17 -5.05
C ASN A 52 8.83 13.91 -6.46
N ILE A 53 7.50 13.79 -6.55
CA ILE A 53 6.81 13.63 -7.82
C ILE A 53 6.40 15.04 -8.23
N ALA A 54 6.88 15.47 -9.40
CA ALA A 54 6.60 16.81 -9.92
C ALA A 54 5.09 17.05 -10.03
N GLY A 55 4.65 18.27 -9.72
CA GLY A 55 3.25 18.69 -9.83
C GLY A 55 2.28 18.12 -8.80
N ILE A 56 2.64 17.10 -7.99
CA ILE A 56 1.69 16.54 -6.99
C ILE A 56 1.40 17.54 -5.87
N THR A 57 2.39 18.34 -5.46
CA THR A 57 2.18 19.38 -4.43
C THR A 57 1.29 20.50 -4.97
N ASP A 58 1.49 20.88 -6.24
CA ASP A 58 0.67 21.89 -6.91
C ASP A 58 -0.76 21.39 -7.13
N PHE A 59 -0.93 20.11 -7.51
CA PHE A 59 -2.21 19.43 -7.59
C PHE A 59 -2.94 19.40 -6.25
N LYS A 60 -2.21 19.08 -5.16
CA LYS A 60 -2.73 19.07 -3.79
C LYS A 60 -3.35 20.42 -3.44
N ASN A 61 -2.74 21.53 -3.87
CA ASN A 61 -3.25 22.90 -3.72
C ASN A 61 -3.82 23.19 -2.30
N GLY A 62 -3.07 22.82 -1.27
CA GLY A 62 -3.46 22.98 0.14
C GLY A 62 -4.52 21.99 0.66
N LYS A 63 -5.17 21.20 -0.19
CA LYS A 63 -6.18 20.20 0.21
C LYS A 63 -5.55 18.88 0.67
N ASN A 64 -6.36 18.00 1.24
CA ASN A 64 -5.99 16.61 1.51
C ASN A 64 -6.14 15.74 0.24
N ILE A 65 -5.44 14.61 0.21
CA ILE A 65 -5.52 13.64 -0.90
C ILE A 65 -6.10 12.31 -0.42
N LEU A 66 -7.12 11.83 -1.14
CA LEU A 66 -7.56 10.44 -1.09
C LEU A 66 -6.91 9.70 -2.26
N LEU A 67 -6.01 8.76 -1.95
CA LEU A 67 -5.26 8.01 -2.96
C LEU A 67 -5.82 6.61 -3.12
N GLY A 68 -6.32 6.30 -4.31
CA GLY A 68 -6.54 4.93 -4.78
C GLY A 68 -5.25 4.35 -5.34
N GLY A 69 -4.62 3.42 -4.63
CA GLY A 69 -3.38 2.77 -5.06
C GLY A 69 -3.61 1.35 -5.60
N SER A 70 -3.06 1.07 -6.79
CA SER A 70 -3.21 -0.20 -7.50
C SER A 70 -4.68 -0.63 -7.65
N THR A 71 -5.57 0.31 -7.95
CA THR A 71 -7.04 0.10 -7.94
C THR A 71 -7.51 -0.86 -9.02
N TRP A 72 -8.58 -1.59 -8.74
CA TRP A 72 -9.31 -2.44 -9.69
C TRP A 72 -10.70 -1.84 -9.96
N PRO A 73 -11.51 -2.39 -10.90
CA PRO A 73 -12.79 -1.78 -11.29
C PRO A 73 -13.76 -1.48 -10.14
N ALA A 74 -13.72 -2.26 -9.05
CA ALA A 74 -14.56 -2.02 -7.88
C ALA A 74 -14.11 -0.78 -7.09
N GLU A 75 -12.82 -0.65 -6.77
CA GLU A 75 -12.29 0.52 -6.07
C GLU A 75 -12.37 1.77 -6.94
N GLU A 76 -12.07 1.65 -8.23
CA GLU A 76 -12.22 2.75 -9.20
C GLU A 76 -13.65 3.29 -9.23
N LYS A 77 -14.66 2.40 -9.28
CA LYS A 77 -16.07 2.82 -9.27
C LYS A 77 -16.39 3.63 -8.02
N MET A 78 -15.97 3.16 -6.84
CA MET A 78 -16.21 3.87 -5.58
C MET A 78 -15.48 5.22 -5.52
N LEU A 79 -14.21 5.27 -5.94
CA LEU A 79 -13.42 6.51 -5.97
C LEU A 79 -14.00 7.54 -6.94
N ILE A 80 -14.46 7.11 -8.11
CA ILE A 80 -15.16 7.96 -9.08
C ILE A 80 -16.45 8.52 -8.47
N GLU A 81 -17.23 7.69 -7.78
CA GLU A 81 -18.48 8.13 -7.16
C GLU A 81 -18.25 9.15 -6.04
N LEU A 82 -17.23 8.92 -5.20
CA LEU A 82 -16.80 9.88 -4.17
C LEU A 82 -16.32 11.20 -4.78
N ALA A 83 -15.52 11.16 -5.84
CA ALA A 83 -15.01 12.35 -6.52
C ALA A 83 -16.14 13.15 -7.20
N ASN A 84 -17.03 12.47 -7.93
CA ASN A 84 -18.14 13.10 -8.65
C ASN A 84 -19.15 13.76 -7.70
N SER A 85 -19.37 13.16 -6.54
CA SER A 85 -20.25 13.72 -5.50
C SER A 85 -19.55 14.75 -4.61
N ASN A 86 -18.24 14.97 -4.80
CA ASN A 86 -17.40 15.77 -3.91
C ASN A 86 -17.62 15.40 -2.43
N PHE A 87 -17.62 14.09 -2.14
CA PHE A 87 -18.01 13.55 -0.83
C PHE A 87 -17.16 14.11 0.32
N LEU A 88 -15.84 14.20 0.11
CA LEU A 88 -14.92 15.00 0.92
C LEU A 88 -14.34 16.12 0.05
N ASP A 89 -14.02 17.27 0.65
CA ASP A 89 -13.32 18.38 -0.03
C ASP A 89 -11.82 18.08 -0.23
N TYR A 90 -11.57 17.00 -0.97
CA TYR A 90 -10.27 16.41 -1.19
C TYR A 90 -9.91 16.48 -2.67
N LYS A 91 -8.61 16.34 -2.94
CA LYS A 91 -8.12 15.95 -4.25
C LYS A 91 -8.08 14.42 -4.31
N TYR A 92 -8.41 13.84 -5.45
CA TYR A 92 -8.47 12.39 -5.63
C TYR A 92 -7.35 11.96 -6.57
N ILE A 93 -6.58 10.94 -6.20
CA ILE A 93 -5.60 10.32 -7.10
C ILE A 93 -6.04 8.88 -7.35
N ILE A 94 -6.15 8.48 -8.62
CA ILE A 94 -6.48 7.11 -9.02
C ILE A 94 -5.27 6.52 -9.76
N ALA A 95 -4.61 5.55 -9.13
CA ALA A 95 -3.52 4.78 -9.72
C ALA A 95 -3.99 3.35 -10.03
N PRO A 96 -4.49 3.07 -11.24
CA PRO A 96 -5.00 1.75 -11.60
C PRO A 96 -3.89 0.69 -11.62
N HIS A 97 -4.23 -0.56 -11.30
CA HIS A 97 -3.31 -1.69 -11.34
C HIS A 97 -2.80 -1.99 -12.77
N GLU A 98 -3.62 -1.70 -13.78
CA GLU A 98 -3.32 -1.86 -15.19
C GLU A 98 -3.44 -0.53 -15.90
N ILE A 99 -2.40 -0.18 -16.65
CA ILE A 99 -2.32 1.06 -17.41
C ILE A 99 -2.42 0.71 -18.89
N SER A 100 -3.57 1.03 -19.47
CA SER A 100 -3.77 1.01 -20.92
C SER A 100 -4.55 2.25 -21.32
N GLN A 101 -4.33 2.74 -22.54
CA GLN A 101 -5.03 3.91 -23.05
C GLN A 101 -6.56 3.78 -22.89
N LYS A 102 -7.12 2.62 -23.29
CA LYS A 102 -8.55 2.32 -23.15
C LYS A 102 -9.04 2.41 -21.71
N LYS A 103 -8.25 1.92 -20.75
CA LYS A 103 -8.59 1.94 -19.33
C LYS A 103 -8.60 3.36 -18.79
N ILE A 104 -7.56 4.13 -19.06
CA ILE A 104 -7.42 5.51 -18.60
C ILE A 104 -8.52 6.39 -19.19
N GLU A 105 -8.78 6.28 -20.50
CA GLU A 105 -9.90 6.99 -21.15
C GLU A 105 -11.26 6.58 -20.56
N SER A 106 -11.45 5.31 -20.22
CA SER A 106 -12.68 4.84 -19.56
C SER A 106 -12.87 5.43 -18.17
N LEU A 107 -11.80 5.59 -17.39
CA LEU A 107 -11.84 6.25 -16.09
C LEU A 107 -12.21 7.73 -16.25
N GLN A 108 -11.50 8.42 -17.14
CA GLN A 108 -11.71 9.85 -17.40
C GLN A 108 -13.14 10.15 -17.86
N LYS A 109 -13.72 9.32 -18.74
CA LYS A 109 -15.11 9.47 -19.21
C LYS A 109 -16.18 9.30 -18.13
N LYS A 110 -15.88 8.59 -17.04
CA LYS A 110 -16.83 8.36 -15.93
C LYS A 110 -16.78 9.48 -14.89
N LEU A 111 -15.77 10.34 -14.95
CA LEU A 111 -15.64 11.49 -14.05
C LEU A 111 -16.46 12.67 -14.59
N THR A 112 -17.29 13.25 -13.75
CA THR A 112 -18.07 14.47 -14.06
C THR A 112 -17.37 15.73 -13.55
N VAL A 113 -16.39 15.57 -12.66
CA VAL A 113 -15.49 16.63 -12.19
C VAL A 113 -14.25 16.74 -13.07
N LYS A 114 -13.54 17.87 -13.00
CA LYS A 114 -12.32 18.10 -13.77
C LYS A 114 -11.26 17.08 -13.38
N SER A 115 -10.71 16.41 -14.40
CA SER A 115 -9.68 15.39 -14.22
C SER A 115 -8.56 15.53 -15.25
N ILE A 116 -7.38 15.05 -14.89
CA ILE A 116 -6.19 15.09 -15.73
C ILE A 116 -5.39 13.80 -15.61
N LYS A 117 -4.67 13.42 -16.65
CA LYS A 117 -3.66 12.36 -16.60
C LYS A 117 -2.35 12.92 -16.07
N TYR A 118 -1.58 12.12 -15.34
CA TYR A 118 -0.29 12.55 -14.83
C TYR A 118 0.68 12.98 -15.94
N SER A 119 0.69 12.29 -17.09
CA SER A 119 1.51 12.69 -18.24
C SER A 119 1.18 14.07 -18.84
N GLU A 120 0.04 14.67 -18.47
CA GLU A 120 -0.45 15.95 -19.03
C GLU A 120 -0.40 17.10 -18.03
N ILE A 121 0.13 16.91 -16.82
CA ILE A 121 0.09 17.95 -15.77
C ILE A 121 0.99 19.15 -16.04
N ASP A 122 2.01 18.98 -16.87
CA ASP A 122 3.01 20.02 -17.10
C ASP A 122 2.42 21.23 -17.84
N GLY A 123 2.74 22.43 -17.35
CA GLY A 123 2.19 23.69 -17.86
C GLY A 123 0.69 23.91 -17.64
N GLN A 124 0.00 23.04 -16.89
CA GLN A 124 -1.44 23.19 -16.60
C GLN A 124 -1.67 23.90 -15.26
N ASN A 125 -2.79 24.62 -15.18
CA ASN A 125 -3.30 25.08 -13.89
C ASN A 125 -4.01 23.91 -13.20
N LEU A 126 -3.47 23.43 -12.07
CA LEU A 126 -3.98 22.26 -11.35
C LEU A 126 -4.98 22.62 -10.23
N SER A 127 -5.18 23.92 -9.98
CA SER A 127 -5.96 24.42 -8.84
C SER A 127 -7.43 23.96 -8.89
N ASP A 128 -8.01 23.87 -10.08
CA ASP A 128 -9.40 23.48 -10.36
C ASP A 128 -9.56 22.01 -10.77
N ILE A 129 -8.47 21.23 -10.85
CA ILE A 129 -8.52 19.80 -11.17
C ILE A 129 -8.83 19.00 -9.90
N ASN A 130 -9.91 18.23 -9.87
CA ASN A 130 -10.30 17.44 -8.70
C ASN A 130 -9.63 16.07 -8.67
N VAL A 131 -9.44 15.45 -9.84
CA VAL A 131 -8.96 14.07 -9.95
C VAL A 131 -7.72 13.98 -10.83
N LEU A 132 -6.68 13.35 -10.32
CA LEU A 132 -5.49 12.98 -11.06
C LEU A 132 -5.50 11.47 -11.33
N ILE A 133 -5.37 11.09 -12.59
CA ILE A 133 -5.25 9.68 -12.99
C ILE A 133 -3.79 9.38 -13.31
N MET A 134 -3.21 8.42 -12.63
CA MET A 134 -1.85 7.99 -12.91
C MET A 134 -1.83 7.07 -14.13
N ASP A 135 -1.18 7.51 -15.19
CA ASP A 135 -1.02 6.77 -16.46
C ASP A 135 0.43 6.32 -16.69
N ASN A 136 1.21 6.24 -15.61
CA ASN A 136 2.59 5.76 -15.58
C ASN A 136 2.83 4.73 -14.46
N VAL A 137 3.85 3.89 -14.65
CA VAL A 137 4.27 2.90 -13.66
C VAL A 137 5.43 3.42 -12.81
N GLY A 138 5.57 2.91 -11.59
CA GLY A 138 6.76 3.12 -10.75
C GLY A 138 6.67 4.26 -9.73
N TYR A 139 5.64 5.12 -9.78
CA TYR A 139 5.52 6.27 -8.87
C TYR A 139 4.68 5.99 -7.61
N LEU A 140 3.93 4.88 -7.56
CA LEU A 140 2.93 4.63 -6.52
C LEU A 140 3.49 4.69 -5.08
N SER A 141 4.64 4.05 -4.84
CA SER A 141 5.27 4.06 -3.52
C SER A 141 5.61 5.47 -3.03
N SER A 142 5.96 6.37 -3.95
CA SER A 142 6.26 7.78 -3.65
C SER A 142 5.00 8.66 -3.61
N LEU A 143 3.87 8.22 -4.18
CA LEU A 143 2.59 8.93 -4.09
C LEU A 143 1.97 8.85 -2.70
N TYR A 144 2.15 7.72 -2.00
CA TYR A 144 1.56 7.51 -0.67
C TYR A 144 1.97 8.57 0.36
N LYS A 145 3.15 9.18 0.20
CA LYS A 145 3.60 10.27 1.09
C LYS A 145 2.71 11.51 1.04
N TYR A 146 1.95 11.71 -0.04
CA TYR A 146 1.03 12.83 -0.20
C TYR A 146 -0.39 12.48 0.26
N ALA A 147 -0.70 11.20 0.49
CA ALA A 147 -2.03 10.73 0.82
C ALA A 147 -2.36 11.01 2.29
N LYS A 148 -3.52 11.63 2.53
CA LYS A 148 -4.12 11.70 3.87
C LYS A 148 -4.75 10.36 4.23
N ILE A 149 -5.45 9.72 3.28
CA ILE A 149 -6.06 8.39 3.40
C ILE A 149 -5.80 7.61 2.10
N SER A 150 -5.64 6.30 2.21
CA SER A 150 -5.36 5.41 1.07
C SER A 150 -6.40 4.31 0.92
N VAL A 151 -6.91 4.13 -0.30
CA VAL A 151 -7.69 2.95 -0.71
C VAL A 151 -6.79 2.01 -1.52
N ILE A 152 -6.59 0.80 -1.04
CA ILE A 152 -5.71 -0.20 -1.67
C ILE A 152 -6.54 -1.16 -2.51
N GLY A 153 -6.19 -1.28 -3.78
CA GLY A 153 -6.91 -2.11 -4.72
C GLY A 153 -6.71 -3.62 -4.54
N GLY A 154 -7.59 -4.37 -5.20
CA GLY A 154 -7.56 -5.83 -5.27
C GLY A 154 -8.43 -6.50 -4.20
N GLY A 155 -8.85 -5.75 -3.18
CA GLY A 155 -9.63 -6.27 -2.05
C GLY A 155 -11.02 -6.79 -2.43
N PHE A 156 -11.57 -6.44 -3.60
CA PHE A 156 -12.79 -7.05 -4.14
C PHE A 156 -12.51 -8.21 -5.10
N GLY A 157 -11.25 -8.47 -5.42
CA GLY A 157 -10.78 -9.53 -6.33
C GLY A 157 -10.22 -10.74 -5.56
N LYS A 158 -9.00 -11.16 -5.89
CA LYS A 158 -8.39 -12.38 -5.33
C LYS A 158 -7.54 -12.17 -4.07
N GLY A 159 -7.31 -10.92 -3.69
CA GLY A 159 -6.30 -10.50 -2.71
C GLY A 159 -6.00 -9.02 -2.86
N ILE A 160 -5.48 -8.38 -1.82
CA ILE A 160 -5.07 -6.98 -1.85
C ILE A 160 -3.63 -6.80 -2.34
N HIS A 161 -3.34 -5.60 -2.85
CA HIS A 161 -1.98 -5.14 -3.10
C HIS A 161 -1.25 -4.73 -1.81
N ASN A 162 0.02 -4.32 -1.94
CA ASN A 162 0.91 -4.10 -0.80
C ASN A 162 0.51 -2.88 0.04
N ILE A 163 -0.05 -3.12 1.23
CA ILE A 163 -0.45 -2.05 2.15
C ILE A 163 0.73 -1.36 2.85
N LEU A 164 1.91 -1.99 2.88
CA LEU A 164 3.07 -1.47 3.60
C LEU A 164 3.57 -0.14 3.01
N GLU A 165 3.37 0.07 1.70
CA GLU A 165 3.75 1.32 1.03
C GLU A 165 2.91 2.52 1.49
N SER A 166 1.68 2.29 1.95
CA SER A 166 0.82 3.31 2.56
C SER A 166 1.09 3.44 4.06
N ALA A 167 1.13 2.30 4.75
CA ALA A 167 1.25 2.25 6.22
C ALA A 167 2.54 2.91 6.72
N VAL A 168 3.63 2.89 5.94
CA VAL A 168 4.89 3.51 6.31
C VAL A 168 4.81 5.03 6.47
N PHE A 169 3.93 5.69 5.72
CA PHE A 169 3.66 7.12 5.90
C PHE A 169 2.61 7.41 6.98
N GLY A 170 2.04 6.36 7.58
CA GLY A 170 0.95 6.45 8.56
C GLY A 170 -0.38 6.86 7.96
N ALA A 171 -0.58 6.72 6.65
CA ALA A 171 -1.90 6.96 6.07
C ALA A 171 -2.85 5.79 6.43
N PRO A 172 -4.05 6.06 7.01
CA PRO A 172 -5.08 5.06 7.18
C PRO A 172 -5.34 4.31 5.88
N THR A 173 -5.40 2.98 5.97
CA THR A 173 -5.44 2.11 4.80
C THR A 173 -6.77 1.37 4.76
N ILE A 174 -7.51 1.54 3.67
CA ILE A 174 -8.84 0.97 3.45
C ILE A 174 -8.79 0.03 2.25
N PHE A 175 -9.43 -1.14 2.32
CA PHE A 175 -9.46 -2.12 1.21
C PHE A 175 -10.73 -2.98 1.23
N GLY A 176 -10.99 -3.69 0.15
CA GLY A 176 -12.11 -4.62 0.05
C GLY A 176 -11.96 -5.88 0.94
N PRO A 177 -13.00 -6.73 1.02
CA PRO A 177 -13.11 -7.80 2.02
C PRO A 177 -12.13 -8.97 1.84
N HIS A 178 -11.48 -9.10 0.68
CA HIS A 178 -10.59 -10.22 0.35
C HIS A 178 -9.13 -9.91 0.68
N TYR A 179 -8.83 -9.63 1.95
CA TYR A 179 -7.48 -9.29 2.42
C TYR A 179 -6.74 -10.42 3.14
N LYS A 180 -7.41 -11.53 3.49
CA LYS A 180 -6.89 -12.58 4.38
C LYS A 180 -5.57 -13.27 3.92
N LYS A 181 -5.15 -13.05 2.68
CA LYS A 181 -3.86 -13.53 2.14
C LYS A 181 -2.69 -12.58 2.42
N SER A 182 -2.95 -11.33 2.76
CA SER A 182 -1.94 -10.40 3.27
C SER A 182 -1.93 -10.50 4.79
N LYS A 183 -0.81 -10.98 5.33
CA LYS A 183 -0.60 -11.08 6.77
C LYS A 183 -0.70 -9.69 7.42
N GLU A 184 -0.14 -8.69 6.75
CA GLU A 184 -0.05 -7.31 7.23
C GLU A 184 -1.45 -6.72 7.39
N ALA A 185 -2.33 -6.93 6.41
CA ALA A 185 -3.71 -6.49 6.53
C ALA A 185 -4.45 -7.21 7.65
N VAL A 186 -4.24 -8.52 7.81
CA VAL A 186 -4.84 -9.28 8.92
C VAL A 186 -4.37 -8.74 10.27
N ASP A 187 -3.08 -8.44 10.41
CA ASP A 187 -2.51 -7.92 11.66
C ASP A 187 -3.06 -6.51 11.96
N LEU A 188 -3.09 -5.61 10.98
CA LEU A 188 -3.57 -4.23 11.17
C LEU A 188 -5.09 -4.13 11.36
N VAL A 189 -5.88 -4.99 10.71
CA VAL A 189 -7.33 -5.08 10.95
C VAL A 189 -7.61 -5.57 12.37
N LYS A 190 -6.84 -6.53 12.89
CA LYS A 190 -6.96 -6.98 14.29
C LYS A 190 -6.61 -5.90 15.31
N ARG A 191 -5.77 -4.94 14.93
CA ARG A 191 -5.44 -3.76 15.73
C ARG A 191 -6.47 -2.63 15.53
N GLU A 192 -7.47 -2.81 14.66
CA GLU A 192 -8.45 -1.80 14.25
C GLU A 192 -7.86 -0.57 13.55
N LYS A 193 -6.66 -0.69 12.96
CA LYS A 193 -5.91 0.41 12.32
C LYS A 193 -5.75 0.28 10.80
N ALA A 194 -6.41 -0.72 10.22
CA ALA A 194 -6.71 -0.81 8.80
C ALA A 194 -8.15 -1.30 8.63
N PHE A 195 -8.81 -0.85 7.55
CA PHE A 195 -10.26 -0.98 7.44
C PHE A 195 -10.66 -1.82 6.22
N SER A 196 -11.45 -2.86 6.47
CA SER A 196 -12.05 -3.68 5.42
C SER A 196 -13.47 -3.23 5.15
N VAL A 197 -13.79 -2.85 3.92
CA VAL A 197 -15.11 -2.37 3.50
C VAL A 197 -15.74 -3.31 2.47
N LYS A 198 -17.08 -3.46 2.46
CA LYS A 198 -17.78 -4.34 1.51
C LYS A 198 -18.44 -3.59 0.36
N ASN A 199 -18.63 -2.28 0.50
CA ASN A 199 -19.33 -1.45 -0.46
C ASN A 199 -18.98 0.05 -0.25
N LEU A 200 -19.57 0.91 -1.07
CA LEU A 200 -19.35 2.36 -0.98
C LEU A 200 -19.84 2.97 0.32
N THR A 201 -20.98 2.53 0.86
CA THR A 201 -21.51 3.05 2.12
C THR A 201 -20.56 2.77 3.28
N ASP A 202 -20.00 1.57 3.36
CA ASP A 202 -18.97 1.22 4.35
C ASP A 202 -17.74 2.14 4.20
N LEU A 203 -17.29 2.38 2.96
CA LEU A 203 -16.18 3.29 2.67
C LEU A 203 -16.48 4.73 3.11
N GLN A 204 -17.67 5.24 2.77
CA GLN A 204 -18.13 6.58 3.17
C GLN A 204 -18.16 6.75 4.69
N ASN A 205 -18.61 5.74 5.42
CA ASN A 205 -18.66 5.76 6.89
C ASN A 205 -17.25 5.85 7.49
N ILE A 206 -16.32 5.02 7.03
CA ILE A 206 -14.92 5.06 7.50
C ILE A 206 -14.24 6.38 7.14
N LEU A 207 -14.46 6.89 5.92
CA LEU A 207 -13.92 8.18 5.50
C LEU A 207 -14.43 9.32 6.36
N ARG A 208 -15.73 9.32 6.71
CA ARG A 208 -16.32 10.32 7.60
C ARG A 208 -15.74 10.26 9.00
N GLU A 209 -15.65 9.06 9.58
CA GLU A 209 -15.06 8.88 10.92
C GLU A 209 -13.62 9.41 10.98
N LEU A 210 -12.80 9.09 9.98
CA LEU A 210 -11.40 9.53 9.91
C LEU A 210 -11.25 11.04 9.65
N GLU A 211 -12.23 11.68 9.02
CA GLU A 211 -12.22 13.13 8.77
C GLU A 211 -12.73 13.92 9.98
N GLU A 212 -13.79 13.43 10.63
CA GLU A 212 -14.45 14.13 11.74
C GLU A 212 -13.76 13.88 13.09
N ASN A 213 -12.97 12.80 13.20
CA ASN A 213 -12.30 12.41 14.44
C ASN A 213 -10.77 12.37 14.30
N GLU A 214 -10.13 13.50 14.60
CA GLU A 214 -8.68 13.67 14.53
C GLU A 214 -7.93 12.70 15.45
N LEU A 215 -8.46 12.41 16.65
CA LEU A 215 -7.82 11.47 17.59
C LEU A 215 -7.76 10.04 17.02
N ILE A 216 -8.85 9.59 16.39
CA ILE A 216 -8.86 8.28 15.71
C ILE A 216 -7.88 8.28 14.55
N TYR A 217 -7.84 9.36 13.76
CA TYR A 217 -6.88 9.49 12.67
C TYR A 217 -5.43 9.38 13.16
N GLU A 218 -5.07 10.12 14.20
CA GLU A 218 -3.72 10.13 14.78
C GLU A 218 -3.34 8.76 15.34
N GLU A 219 -4.24 8.10 16.07
CA GLU A 219 -4.01 6.77 16.63
C GLU A 219 -3.78 5.73 15.52
N VAL A 220 -4.59 5.77 14.45
CA VAL A 220 -4.40 4.92 13.26
C VAL A 220 -3.06 5.20 12.59
N SER A 221 -2.71 6.47 12.44
CA SER A 221 -1.46 6.88 11.82
C SER A 221 -0.25 6.36 12.58
N GLU A 222 -0.26 6.53 13.90
CA GLU A 222 0.82 6.13 14.79
C GLU A 222 1.01 4.61 14.82
N VAL A 223 -0.08 3.85 14.95
CA VAL A 223 0.01 2.38 14.93
C VAL A 223 0.49 1.86 13.59
N ASN A 224 0.09 2.47 12.47
CA ASN A 224 0.56 2.06 11.15
C ASN A 224 2.07 2.30 10.99
N LYS A 225 2.59 3.44 11.44
CA LYS A 225 4.04 3.72 11.47
C LYS A 225 4.77 2.74 12.39
N ASN A 226 4.26 2.51 13.60
CA ASN A 226 4.85 1.60 14.57
C ASN A 226 4.86 0.16 14.08
N TYR A 227 3.83 -0.28 13.36
CA TYR A 227 3.81 -1.60 12.74
C TYR A 227 5.00 -1.78 11.76
N ILE A 228 5.39 -0.74 11.02
CA ILE A 228 6.59 -0.81 10.18
C ILE A 228 7.87 -0.89 11.03
N MET A 229 7.96 -0.05 12.06
CA MET A 229 9.11 0.01 12.95
C MET A 229 9.35 -1.29 13.72
N GLU A 230 8.29 -1.96 14.16
CA GLU A 230 8.31 -3.25 14.86
C GLU A 230 8.84 -4.40 13.98
N ASN A 231 8.64 -4.31 12.66
CA ASN A 231 8.86 -5.43 11.73
C ASN A 231 10.05 -5.24 10.77
N LYS A 232 10.75 -4.08 10.81
CA LYS A 232 11.98 -3.87 10.05
C LYS A 232 13.19 -4.57 10.68
N GLY A 233 14.26 -4.75 9.92
CA GLY A 233 15.52 -5.34 10.38
C GLY A 233 15.86 -6.69 9.74
N ALA A 234 14.96 -7.24 8.92
CA ALA A 234 15.15 -8.54 8.29
C ALA A 234 16.38 -8.58 7.39
N THR A 235 16.61 -7.52 6.63
CA THR A 235 17.79 -7.39 5.76
C THR A 235 19.10 -7.47 6.55
N SER A 236 19.17 -6.83 7.73
CA SER A 236 20.38 -6.84 8.56
C SER A 236 20.67 -8.23 9.13
N ILE A 237 19.62 -8.94 9.57
CA ILE A 237 19.73 -10.34 10.04
C ILE A 237 20.30 -11.24 8.94
N ILE A 238 19.76 -11.13 7.72
CA ILE A 238 20.20 -11.92 6.56
C ILE A 238 21.67 -11.63 6.22
N ILE A 239 22.04 -10.35 6.10
CA ILE A 239 23.42 -9.95 5.75
C ILE A 239 24.42 -10.42 6.81
N ASN A 240 24.09 -10.27 8.09
CA ASN A 240 24.97 -10.69 9.18
C ASN A 240 25.19 -12.21 9.15
N GLN A 241 24.13 -12.99 8.92
CA GLN A 241 24.26 -14.44 8.78
C GLN A 241 25.12 -14.83 7.57
N ILE A 242 24.91 -14.22 6.40
CA ILE A 242 25.74 -14.48 5.21
C ILE A 242 27.22 -14.18 5.48
N LYS A 243 27.52 -13.06 6.16
CA LYS A 243 28.90 -12.73 6.55
C LYS A 243 29.50 -13.76 7.50
N MET A 244 28.73 -14.25 8.48
CA MET A 244 29.17 -15.30 9.39
C MET A 244 29.44 -16.62 8.66
N ASP A 245 28.68 -16.93 7.61
CA ASP A 245 28.87 -18.15 6.83
C ASP A 245 30.07 -18.04 5.88
N LEU A 246 30.29 -16.87 5.28
CA LEU A 246 31.46 -16.60 4.41
C LEU A 246 32.77 -16.47 5.19
N GLY A 247 32.75 -15.93 6.42
CA GLY A 247 33.93 -15.80 7.27
C GLY A 247 34.37 -17.08 7.99
N LYS A 248 33.66 -18.20 7.77
CA LYS A 248 34.01 -19.54 8.27
C LYS A 248 34.79 -20.37 7.24
N HIS A 249 35.15 -19.77 6.10
CA HIS A 249 36.00 -20.33 5.05
C HIS A 249 37.30 -19.54 4.96
#